data_AF-A0A453D7F6-F1
#
_entry.id   AF-A0A453D7F6-F1
#
_cell.length_a   1.000
_cell.length_b   1.000
_cell.length_c   1.000
_cell.angle_alpha   90.00
_cell.angle_beta   90.00
_cell.angle_gamma   90.00
#
_symmetry.space_group_name_H-M   'P 1'
#
loop_
_entity.id
_entity.type
_entity.pdbx_description
1 polymer ?
#
loop_
_entity_poly.entity_id
_entity_poly.type
_entity_poly.pdbx_seq_one_letter_code
_entity_poly.pdbx_strand_id
1 'polypeptide(L)'
;DEVSDSSTFRYDLVDLTRQALAKYANQIFLKIIQGYKSNNINQVTTLCDRFLNLVNDLDMLLASHEGFLLGPWLESAKGLARDHEQEIQYEWNARTQITMWFDNTNTKASLLRDYGKTHRTTPFCPLLRVPPFSFLKSSGAANKYWSGLLRDYYRPRAAIYFKHLISSLKKNEPFALEEWRREWISLTNNWQSDRKVFATTATGDALNISRTLYIKYLRNTDALGLDGMDSFGKPASL
;
A
#
# COMPACT_ATOMS: atom_id res chain seq x y z
N ASP A 1 6.38 8.64 -30.59
CA ASP A 1 6.95 9.91 -30.12
C ASP A 1 5.98 11.09 -30.14
N GLU A 2 4.92 11.09 -30.96
CA GLU A 2 3.96 12.23 -31.02
C GLU A 2 2.95 12.35 -29.86
N VAL A 3 2.75 11.31 -29.03
CA VAL A 3 1.72 11.31 -27.96
C VAL A 3 2.32 11.40 -26.55
N SER A 4 3.65 11.31 -26.42
CA SER A 4 4.31 11.24 -25.11
C SER A 4 4.27 12.54 -24.30
N ASP A 5 3.98 13.66 -24.95
CA ASP A 5 3.99 14.99 -24.33
C ASP A 5 2.62 15.43 -23.80
N SER A 6 1.56 14.65 -24.03
CA SER A 6 0.25 14.99 -23.46
C SER A 6 0.18 14.61 -21.98
N SER A 7 -0.35 15.51 -21.16
CA SER A 7 -0.55 15.26 -19.72
C SER A 7 -1.47 14.07 -19.47
N THR A 8 -2.45 13.84 -20.34
CA THR A 8 -3.36 12.68 -20.27
C THR A 8 -2.62 11.37 -20.52
N PHE A 9 -1.73 11.32 -21.52
CA PHE A 9 -0.91 10.13 -21.75
C PHE A 9 0.00 9.82 -20.56
N ARG A 10 0.61 10.85 -19.96
CA ARG A 10 1.46 10.68 -18.77
C ARG A 10 0.66 10.17 -17.57
N TYR A 11 -0.56 10.66 -17.37
CA TYR A 11 -1.47 10.16 -16.35
C TYR A 11 -1.78 8.67 -16.56
N ASP A 12 -2.21 8.30 -17.77
CA ASP A 12 -2.58 6.93 -18.12
C ASP A 12 -1.38 5.98 -17.98
N LEU A 13 -0.18 6.41 -18.38
CA LEU A 13 1.04 5.64 -18.24
C LEU A 13 1.37 5.36 -16.76
N VAL A 14 1.28 6.38 -15.90
CA VAL A 14 1.48 6.23 -14.46
C VAL A 14 0.43 5.29 -13.87
N ASP A 15 -0.84 5.44 -14.25
CA ASP A 15 -1.91 4.59 -13.72
C ASP A 15 -1.77 3.12 -14.15
N LEU A 16 -1.49 2.86 -15.43
CA LEU A 16 -1.29 1.51 -15.95
C LEU A 16 -0.07 0.84 -15.28
N THR A 17 1.04 1.57 -15.15
CA THR A 17 2.24 1.06 -14.49
C THR A 17 1.95 0.75 -13.01
N ARG A 18 1.23 1.65 -12.32
CA ARG A 18 0.79 1.45 -10.93
C ARG A 18 -0.09 0.20 -10.80
N GLN A 19 -1.05 -0.02 -11.70
CA GLN A 19 -1.92 -1.20 -11.69
C GLN A 19 -1.12 -2.50 -11.88
N ALA A 20 -0.19 -2.51 -12.84
CA ALA A 20 0.66 -3.68 -13.10
C ALA A 20 1.54 -4.02 -11.89
N LEU A 21 2.17 -3.01 -11.28
CA LEU A 21 3.00 -3.18 -10.09
C LEU A 21 2.18 -3.57 -8.85
N ALA A 22 0.95 -3.09 -8.70
CA ALA A 22 0.04 -3.53 -7.63
C ALA A 22 -0.34 -5.03 -7.79
N LYS A 23 -0.56 -5.50 -9.02
CA LYS A 23 -0.76 -6.93 -9.29
C LYS A 23 0.48 -7.75 -8.91
N TYR A 24 1.67 -7.27 -9.28
CA TYR A 24 2.93 -7.92 -8.93
C TYR A 24 3.19 -7.94 -7.41
N ALA A 25 2.85 -6.85 -6.70
CA ALA A 25 2.91 -6.78 -5.24
C ALA A 25 2.00 -7.85 -4.58
N ASN A 26 0.80 -8.06 -5.12
CA ASN A 26 -0.09 -9.14 -4.67
C ASN A 26 0.57 -10.52 -4.80
N GLN A 27 1.28 -10.78 -5.90
CA GLN A 27 1.99 -12.05 -6.09
C GLN A 27 3.12 -12.23 -5.06
N ILE A 28 3.90 -11.19 -4.78
CA ILE A 28 4.92 -11.23 -3.71
C ILE A 28 4.27 -11.54 -2.37
N PHE A 29 3.15 -10.88 -2.04
CA PHE A 29 2.46 -11.11 -0.77
C PHE A 29 1.97 -12.55 -0.62
N LEU A 30 1.40 -13.15 -1.68
CA LEU A 30 1.00 -14.56 -1.66
C LEU A 30 2.20 -15.49 -1.40
N LYS A 31 3.37 -15.20 -2.00
CA LYS A 31 4.61 -15.95 -1.75
C LYS A 31 5.13 -15.76 -0.32
N ILE A 32 4.98 -14.58 0.28
CA ILE A 32 5.29 -14.35 1.71
C ILE A 32 4.44 -15.27 2.58
N ILE A 33 3.12 -15.34 2.33
CA ILE A 33 2.22 -16.20 3.09
C ILE A 33 2.55 -17.69 2.89
N GLN A 34 2.93 -18.09 1.68
CA GLN A 34 3.39 -19.45 1.42
C GLN A 34 4.68 -19.76 2.20
N GLY A 35 5.68 -18.89 2.14
CA GLY A 35 6.92 -19.03 2.89
C GLY A 35 6.70 -19.11 4.40
N TYR A 36 5.75 -18.32 4.93
CA TYR A 36 5.36 -18.38 6.33
C TYR A 36 4.74 -19.74 6.70
N LYS A 37 3.82 -20.26 5.89
CA LYS A 37 3.21 -21.59 6.10
C LYS A 37 4.24 -22.73 6.04
N SER A 38 5.28 -22.58 5.23
CA SER A 38 6.38 -23.54 5.10
C SER A 38 7.52 -23.31 6.10
N ASN A 39 7.37 -22.40 7.07
CA ASN A 39 8.41 -22.02 8.05
C ASN A 39 9.75 -21.59 7.43
N ASN A 40 9.74 -21.05 6.20
CA ASN A 40 10.95 -20.62 5.50
C ASN A 40 11.29 -19.15 5.82
N ILE A 41 11.99 -18.94 6.94
CA ILE A 41 12.35 -17.60 7.44
C ILE A 41 13.16 -16.79 6.42
N ASN A 42 14.12 -17.41 5.75
CA ASN A 42 15.01 -16.73 4.80
C ASN A 42 14.23 -16.22 3.59
N GLN A 43 13.33 -17.05 3.04
CA GLN A 43 12.45 -16.68 1.95
C GLN A 43 11.49 -15.56 2.36
N VAL A 44 10.85 -15.68 3.52
CA VAL A 44 9.92 -14.66 4.05
C VAL A 44 10.63 -13.32 4.21
N THR A 45 11.80 -13.30 4.85
CA THR A 45 12.57 -12.06 5.08
C THR A 45 12.92 -11.39 3.76
N THR A 46 13.45 -12.14 2.79
CA THR A 46 13.83 -11.63 1.46
C THR A 46 12.62 -11.05 0.72
N LEU A 47 11.48 -11.74 0.74
CA LEU A 47 10.27 -11.28 0.05
C LEU A 47 9.64 -10.06 0.72
N CYS A 48 9.69 -9.97 2.06
CA CYS A 48 9.24 -8.79 2.81
C CYS A 48 10.05 -7.55 2.41
N ASP A 49 11.38 -7.65 2.34
CA ASP A 49 12.24 -6.54 1.91
C ASP A 49 11.96 -6.15 0.46
N ARG A 50 11.82 -7.15 -0.43
CA ARG A 50 11.45 -6.91 -1.84
C ARG A 50 10.11 -6.21 -1.97
N PHE A 51 9.13 -6.58 -1.14
CA PHE A 51 7.83 -5.92 -1.09
C PHE A 51 7.97 -4.45 -0.66
N LEU A 52 8.68 -4.17 0.43
CA LEU A 52 8.86 -2.80 0.93
C LEU A 52 9.62 -1.91 -0.06
N ASN A 53 10.57 -2.48 -0.81
CA ASN A 53 11.26 -1.79 -1.89
C ASN A 53 10.33 -1.49 -3.07
N LEU A 54 9.47 -2.43 -3.46
CA LEU A 54 8.44 -2.20 -4.47
C LEU A 54 7.47 -1.08 -4.07
N VAL A 55 7.12 -0.97 -2.79
CA VAL A 55 6.28 0.12 -2.28
C VAL A 55 6.98 1.47 -2.40
N ASN A 56 8.30 1.54 -2.16
CA ASN A 56 9.07 2.77 -2.39
C ASN A 56 9.10 3.15 -3.87
N ASP A 57 9.31 2.18 -4.76
CA ASP A 57 9.33 2.41 -6.20
C ASP A 57 7.97 2.86 -6.74
N LEU A 58 6.88 2.29 -6.20
CA LEU A 58 5.52 2.75 -6.47
C LEU A 58 5.32 4.20 -6.00
N ASP A 59 5.82 4.60 -4.83
CA ASP A 59 5.71 5.97 -4.34
C ASP A 59 6.45 6.97 -5.23
N MET A 60 7.63 6.58 -5.73
CA MET A 60 8.40 7.34 -6.72
C MET A 60 7.66 7.48 -8.05
N LEU A 61 7.02 6.42 -8.55
CA LEU A 61 6.19 6.47 -9.75
C LEU A 61 5.03 7.45 -9.57
N LEU A 62 4.31 7.38 -8.44
CA LEU A 62 3.19 8.27 -8.15
C LEU A 62 3.64 9.73 -8.00
N ALA A 63 4.85 9.97 -7.50
CA ALA A 63 5.40 11.33 -7.38
C ALA A 63 5.60 12.03 -8.73
N SER A 64 5.62 11.28 -9.84
CA SER A 64 5.92 11.80 -11.18
C SER A 64 4.75 12.46 -11.92
N HIS A 65 3.57 12.53 -11.29
CA HIS A 65 2.39 13.15 -11.88
C HIS A 65 1.44 13.75 -10.84
N GLU A 66 0.93 14.97 -11.10
CA GLU A 66 0.13 15.78 -10.17
C GLU A 66 -1.12 15.07 -9.63
N GLY A 67 -1.81 14.33 -10.52
CA GLY A 67 -3.00 13.56 -10.18
C GLY A 67 -2.82 12.45 -9.12
N PHE A 68 -1.57 12.17 -8.72
CA PHE A 68 -1.23 11.12 -7.76
C PHE A 68 -0.53 11.64 -6.50
N LEU A 69 -0.61 12.93 -6.19
CA LEU A 69 0.01 13.51 -5.00
C LEU A 69 -0.97 13.64 -3.83
N LEU A 70 -0.48 13.40 -2.59
CA LEU A 70 -1.26 13.63 -1.37
C LEU A 70 -1.34 15.12 -1.00
N GLY A 71 -0.30 15.90 -1.32
CA GLY A 71 -0.21 17.32 -0.94
C GLY A 71 -1.42 18.14 -1.36
N PRO A 72 -1.85 18.11 -2.64
CA PRO A 72 -3.00 18.91 -3.09
C PRO A 72 -4.29 18.61 -2.33
N TRP A 73 -4.51 17.35 -1.92
CA TRP A 73 -5.67 16.98 -1.11
C TRP A 73 -5.64 17.64 0.28
N LEU A 74 -4.50 17.59 0.95
CA LEU A 74 -4.35 18.17 2.29
C LEU A 74 -4.35 19.70 2.26
N GLU A 75 -3.66 20.32 1.28
CA GLU A 75 -3.68 21.77 1.11
C GLU A 75 -5.08 22.28 0.75
N SER A 76 -5.82 21.56 -0.10
CA SER A 76 -7.20 21.91 -0.41
C SER A 76 -8.10 21.85 0.82
N ALA A 77 -7.93 20.86 1.70
CA ALA A 77 -8.71 20.78 2.94
C ALA A 77 -8.40 21.95 3.89
N LYS A 78 -7.11 22.28 4.06
CA LYS A 78 -6.69 23.42 4.87
C LYS A 78 -7.18 24.76 4.32
N GLY A 79 -7.18 24.93 3.00
CA GLY A 79 -7.64 26.15 2.34
C GLY A 79 -9.14 26.48 2.54
N LEU A 80 -9.94 25.53 3.03
CA LEU A 80 -11.34 25.75 3.39
C LEU A 80 -11.52 26.33 4.80
N ALA A 81 -10.45 26.36 5.61
CA ALA A 81 -10.51 26.83 6.98
C ALA A 81 -10.54 28.36 7.10
N ARG A 82 -11.23 28.86 8.12
CA ARG A 82 -11.37 30.29 8.46
C ARG A 82 -10.37 30.74 9.52
N ASP A 83 -9.89 29.80 10.32
CA ASP A 83 -8.95 30.01 11.42
C ASP A 83 -8.04 28.78 11.59
N HIS A 84 -7.03 28.92 12.44
CA HIS A 84 -6.01 27.89 12.64
C HIS A 84 -6.54 26.61 13.29
N GLU A 85 -7.54 26.72 14.18
CA GLU A 85 -8.16 25.56 14.82
C GLU A 85 -8.94 24.73 13.79
N GLN A 86 -9.69 25.40 12.92
CA GLN A 86 -10.39 24.79 11.81
C GLN A 86 -9.41 24.19 10.79
N GLU A 87 -8.26 24.82 10.54
CA GLU A 87 -7.22 24.28 9.66
C GLU A 87 -6.69 22.94 10.17
N ILE A 88 -6.37 22.86 11.48
CA ILE A 88 -5.96 21.61 12.15
C ILE A 88 -7.06 20.55 12.00
N GLN A 89 -8.32 20.92 12.29
CA GLN A 89 -9.44 19.99 12.24
C GLN A 89 -9.71 19.47 10.81
N TYR A 90 -9.60 20.34 9.81
CA TYR A 90 -9.85 19.98 8.41
C TYR A 90 -8.74 19.10 7.84
N GLU A 91 -7.48 19.36 8.18
CA GLU A 91 -6.40 18.45 7.82
C GLU A 91 -6.56 17.07 8.48
N TRP A 92 -6.90 17.03 9.77
CA TRP A 92 -7.16 15.78 10.48
C TRP A 92 -8.34 15.01 9.85
N ASN A 93 -9.42 15.70 9.48
CA ASN A 93 -10.56 15.11 8.75
C ASN A 93 -10.12 14.54 7.39
N ALA A 94 -9.30 15.27 6.64
CA ALA A 94 -8.83 14.87 5.32
C ALA A 94 -7.91 13.64 5.37
N ARG A 95 -7.02 13.56 6.37
CA ARG A 95 -6.17 12.39 6.66
C ARG A 95 -7.00 11.19 7.08
N THR A 96 -8.00 11.42 7.92
CA THR A 96 -8.86 10.36 8.46
C THR A 96 -9.71 9.69 7.37
N GLN A 97 -10.31 10.49 6.48
CA GLN A 97 -11.14 9.98 5.36
C GLN A 97 -10.41 9.00 4.44
N ILE A 98 -9.11 9.18 4.22
CA ILE A 98 -8.32 8.35 3.29
C ILE A 98 -7.58 7.19 3.98
N THR A 99 -7.76 7.01 5.30
CA THR A 99 -7.03 5.99 6.09
C THR A 99 -7.94 5.10 6.92
N MET A 100 -8.34 5.55 8.12
CA MET A 100 -9.12 4.77 9.09
C MET A 100 -10.60 5.17 9.20
N TRP A 101 -11.04 6.19 8.45
CA TRP A 101 -12.41 6.73 8.39
C TRP A 101 -13.00 7.26 9.71
N PHE A 102 -13.04 6.46 10.78
CA PHE A 102 -13.69 6.84 12.03
C PHE A 102 -13.03 6.18 13.26
N ASP A 103 -13.71 6.20 14.40
CA ASP A 103 -13.23 5.80 15.72
C ASP A 103 -12.52 4.44 15.76
N ASN A 104 -11.49 4.38 16.59
CA ASN A 104 -10.78 3.16 16.91
C ASN A 104 -10.61 3.06 18.42
N THR A 105 -10.51 1.82 18.91
CA THR A 105 -9.98 1.57 20.24
C THR A 105 -8.51 1.22 20.12
N ASN A 106 -7.79 1.12 21.25
CA ASN A 106 -6.37 0.72 21.25
C ASN A 106 -6.07 -0.61 20.51
N THR A 107 -7.07 -1.48 20.32
CA THR A 107 -6.90 -2.80 19.69
C THR A 107 -7.86 -3.08 18.54
N LYS A 108 -8.88 -2.25 18.31
CA LYS A 108 -9.86 -2.43 17.22
C LYS A 108 -9.90 -1.19 16.33
N ALA A 109 -9.64 -1.38 15.04
CA ALA A 109 -9.85 -0.34 14.04
C ALA A 109 -11.36 -0.16 13.75
N SER A 110 -11.72 1.00 13.20
CA SER A 110 -13.10 1.28 12.77
C SER A 110 -13.64 0.21 11.82
N LEU A 111 -14.91 -0.17 11.99
CA LEU A 111 -15.63 -1.06 11.07
C LEU A 111 -15.78 -0.44 9.68
N LEU A 112 -15.75 0.90 9.59
CA LEU A 112 -15.89 1.66 8.35
C LEU A 112 -14.59 1.76 7.55
N ARG A 113 -13.46 1.32 8.11
CA ARG A 113 -12.17 1.23 7.39
C ARG A 113 -12.27 0.40 6.10
N ASP A 114 -13.26 -0.50 6.02
CA ASP A 114 -13.54 -1.40 4.92
C ASP A 114 -14.85 -1.08 4.16
N TYR A 115 -15.38 0.16 4.27
CA TYR A 115 -16.64 0.56 3.61
C TYR A 115 -16.52 0.46 2.09
N GLY A 116 -17.01 -0.66 1.53
CA GLY A 116 -16.76 -1.12 0.17
C GLY A 116 -16.60 -2.63 0.04
N LYS A 117 -16.52 -3.37 1.15
CA LYS A 117 -16.54 -4.85 1.15
C LYS A 117 -17.97 -5.39 1.26
N THR A 118 -18.63 -5.65 0.13
CA THR A 118 -19.83 -6.51 0.11
C THR A 118 -19.42 -7.99 0.07
N HIS A 119 -19.70 -8.69 1.17
CA HIS A 119 -20.05 -10.12 1.29
C HIS A 119 -19.34 -11.13 0.37
N ARG A 120 -18.11 -11.54 0.70
CA ARG A 120 -17.67 -12.95 0.52
C ARG A 120 -16.84 -13.39 1.72
N THR A 121 -17.48 -14.12 2.62
CA THR A 121 -16.87 -14.81 3.76
C THR A 121 -16.18 -16.08 3.26
N THR A 122 -14.87 -16.05 3.05
CA THR A 122 -14.07 -17.28 2.90
C THR A 122 -13.46 -17.68 4.25
N PRO A 123 -13.54 -18.95 4.69
CA PRO A 123 -13.22 -19.36 6.07
C PRO A 123 -11.72 -19.57 6.36
N PHE A 124 -10.80 -19.21 5.46
CA PHE A 124 -9.39 -19.58 5.60
C PHE A 124 -8.50 -18.43 6.11
N CYS A 125 -7.91 -18.66 7.29
CA CYS A 125 -6.75 -17.97 7.87
C CYS A 125 -6.96 -16.51 8.36
N PRO A 126 -6.90 -16.24 9.69
CA PRO A 126 -6.93 -14.87 10.24
C PRO A 126 -5.86 -13.94 9.64
N LEU A 127 -4.72 -14.49 9.21
CA LEU A 127 -3.62 -13.77 8.57
C LEU A 127 -3.96 -13.20 7.18
N LEU A 128 -4.93 -13.80 6.48
CA LEU A 128 -5.48 -13.28 5.21
C LEU A 128 -6.65 -12.31 5.44
N ARG A 129 -7.25 -12.34 6.64
CA ARG A 129 -8.40 -11.50 7.03
C ARG A 129 -8.00 -10.07 7.37
N VAL A 130 -6.72 -9.84 7.64
CA VAL A 130 -6.16 -8.52 7.91
C VAL A 130 -5.11 -8.20 6.86
N PRO A 131 -5.45 -7.51 5.76
CA PRO A 131 -4.44 -6.97 4.90
C PRO A 131 -4.02 -5.60 5.45
N PRO A 132 -2.73 -5.39 5.79
CA PRO A 132 -2.09 -4.08 5.65
C PRO A 132 -2.31 -3.47 4.25
N PHE A 133 -2.67 -4.32 3.31
CA PHE A 133 -2.71 -4.12 1.87
C PHE A 133 -4.10 -3.83 1.32
N SER A 134 -4.94 -3.09 2.06
CA SER A 134 -6.18 -2.56 1.48
C SER A 134 -5.90 -1.72 0.23
N PHE A 135 -4.70 -1.13 0.12
CA PHE A 135 -4.26 -0.48 -1.12
C PHE A 135 -4.20 -1.49 -2.29
N LEU A 136 -3.64 -2.69 -2.14
CA LEU A 136 -3.50 -3.68 -3.22
C LEU A 136 -4.80 -4.18 -3.86
N LYS A 137 -5.96 -3.88 -3.27
CA LYS A 137 -7.26 -4.14 -3.88
C LYS A 137 -7.73 -2.88 -4.59
N SER A 138 -7.71 -2.87 -5.92
CA SER A 138 -8.10 -1.71 -6.74
C SER A 138 -9.59 -1.34 -6.70
N SER A 139 -10.38 -1.89 -5.77
CA SER A 139 -11.85 -1.88 -5.86
C SER A 139 -12.59 -1.76 -4.52
N GLY A 140 -12.02 -1.14 -3.47
CA GLY A 140 -12.76 -1.00 -2.20
C GLY A 140 -12.26 0.07 -1.23
N ALA A 141 -13.18 0.96 -0.85
CA ALA A 141 -13.07 2.13 0.03
C ALA A 141 -12.13 3.23 -0.48
N ALA A 142 -12.27 4.45 0.04
CA ALA A 142 -11.53 5.68 -0.32
C ALA A 142 -9.98 5.64 -0.20
N ASN A 143 -9.38 4.45 -0.18
CA ASN A 143 -7.95 4.22 -0.31
C ASN A 143 -7.46 4.83 -1.62
N LYS A 144 -6.58 5.83 -1.51
CA LYS A 144 -5.94 6.47 -2.66
C LYS A 144 -4.53 5.93 -2.85
N TYR A 145 -4.11 5.83 -4.10
CA TYR A 145 -2.71 5.60 -4.43
C TYR A 145 -2.04 6.95 -4.64
N TRP A 146 -1.69 7.59 -3.54
CA TRP A 146 -1.01 8.88 -3.56
C TRP A 146 0.42 8.76 -3.05
N SER A 147 1.33 9.43 -3.74
CA SER A 147 2.68 9.66 -3.25
C SER A 147 2.63 10.39 -1.91
N GLY A 148 3.50 9.98 -0.98
CA GLY A 148 3.46 10.42 0.41
C GLY A 148 2.54 9.55 1.27
N LEU A 149 1.30 9.26 0.82
CA LEU A 149 0.42 8.32 1.51
C LEU A 149 1.02 6.90 1.48
N LEU A 150 1.53 6.48 0.33
CA LEU A 150 2.15 5.17 0.19
C LEU A 150 3.41 5.03 1.07
N ARG A 151 4.31 6.02 1.01
CA ARG A 151 5.55 6.05 1.80
C ARG A 151 5.34 6.19 3.30
N ASP A 152 4.49 7.11 3.74
CA ASP A 152 4.42 7.49 5.16
C ASP A 152 3.28 6.80 5.92
N TYR A 153 2.30 6.24 5.19
CA TYR A 153 1.20 5.49 5.81
C TYR A 153 1.22 4.00 5.49
N TYR A 154 1.12 3.60 4.21
CA TYR A 154 0.98 2.17 3.88
C TYR A 154 2.27 1.35 4.09
N ARG A 155 3.44 1.92 3.76
CA ARG A 155 4.71 1.21 3.90
C ARG A 155 5.06 0.87 5.36
N PRO A 156 5.01 1.79 6.34
CA PRO A 156 5.33 1.46 7.73
C PRO A 156 4.38 0.40 8.31
N ARG A 157 3.11 0.42 7.90
CA ARG A 157 2.14 -0.60 8.29
C ARG A 157 2.49 -1.99 7.77
N ALA A 158 2.90 -2.09 6.50
CA ALA A 158 3.37 -3.34 5.93
C ALA A 158 4.63 -3.83 6.68
N ALA A 159 5.56 -2.91 7.00
CA ALA A 159 6.78 -3.24 7.73
C ALA A 159 6.49 -3.80 9.14
N ILE A 160 5.56 -3.20 9.88
CA ILE A 160 5.15 -3.72 11.20
C ILE A 160 4.53 -5.12 11.07
N TYR A 161 3.68 -5.35 10.07
CA TYR A 161 3.14 -6.69 9.82
C TYR A 161 4.24 -7.72 9.53
N PHE A 162 5.19 -7.39 8.65
CA PHE A 162 6.31 -8.27 8.32
C PHE A 162 7.24 -8.52 9.50
N LYS A 163 7.50 -7.51 10.35
CA LYS A 163 8.24 -7.64 11.60
C LYS A 163 7.59 -8.69 12.51
N HIS A 164 6.28 -8.60 12.73
CA HIS A 164 5.53 -9.54 13.56
C HIS A 164 5.49 -10.95 12.94
N LEU A 165 5.36 -11.04 11.62
CA LEU A 165 5.39 -12.30 10.87
C LEU A 165 6.73 -13.03 11.03
N ILE A 166 7.85 -12.31 10.83
CA ILE A 166 9.20 -12.87 10.98
C ILE A 166 9.50 -13.22 12.44
N SER A 167 9.06 -12.39 13.39
CA SER A 167 9.24 -12.67 14.82
C SER A 167 8.52 -13.96 15.23
N SER A 168 7.29 -14.16 14.76
CA SER A 168 6.52 -15.39 15.00
C SER A 168 7.27 -16.63 14.51
N LEU A 169 7.86 -16.59 13.30
CA LEU A 169 8.66 -17.70 12.78
C LEU A 169 9.94 -17.93 13.61
N LYS A 170 10.69 -16.87 13.94
CA LYS A 170 11.95 -16.97 14.67
C LYS A 170 11.78 -17.56 16.07
N LYS A 171 10.67 -17.24 16.74
CA LYS A 171 10.36 -17.73 18.08
C LYS A 171 9.58 -19.05 18.07
N ASN A 172 9.11 -19.50 16.90
CA ASN A 172 8.18 -20.61 16.77
C ASN A 172 6.90 -20.40 17.62
N GLU A 173 6.39 -19.17 17.63
CA GLU A 173 5.19 -18.76 18.37
C GLU A 173 4.08 -18.34 17.39
N PRO A 174 2.79 -18.43 17.78
CA PRO A 174 1.70 -17.89 16.98
C PRO A 174 1.88 -16.38 16.68
N PHE A 175 1.30 -15.91 15.58
CA PHE A 175 1.31 -14.49 15.23
C PHE A 175 0.65 -13.65 16.34
N ALA A 176 1.41 -12.70 16.88
CA ALA A 176 1.05 -11.84 18.00
C ALA A 176 0.04 -10.75 17.58
N LEU A 177 -1.22 -11.18 17.38
CA LEU A 177 -2.24 -10.40 16.69
C LEU A 177 -2.64 -9.12 17.43
N GLU A 178 -2.71 -9.16 18.76
CA GLU A 178 -3.10 -7.99 19.57
C GLU A 178 -1.97 -6.97 19.68
N GLU A 179 -0.71 -7.42 19.83
CA GLU A 179 0.46 -6.54 19.81
C GLU A 179 0.60 -5.85 18.46
N TRP A 180 0.51 -6.62 17.37
CA TRP A 180 0.53 -6.08 16.03
C TRP A 180 -0.57 -5.03 15.83
N ARG A 181 -1.81 -5.31 16.26
CA ARG A 181 -2.91 -4.34 16.12
C ARG A 181 -2.65 -3.06 16.91
N ARG A 182 -2.11 -3.16 18.13
CA ARG A 182 -1.78 -1.99 18.95
C ARG A 182 -0.76 -1.09 18.26
N GLU A 183 0.32 -1.68 17.73
CA GLU A 183 1.35 -0.94 16.98
C GLU A 183 0.77 -0.30 15.71
N TRP A 184 -0.05 -1.03 14.95
CA TRP A 184 -0.65 -0.52 13.72
C TRP A 184 -1.65 0.64 13.96
N ILE A 185 -2.46 0.54 15.02
CA ILE A 185 -3.43 1.58 15.38
C ILE A 185 -2.70 2.83 15.87
N SER A 186 -1.69 2.66 16.73
CA SER A 186 -0.85 3.77 17.19
C SER A 186 -0.19 4.49 16.00
N LEU A 187 0.36 3.76 15.03
CA LEU A 187 0.96 4.36 13.84
C LEU A 187 -0.07 5.19 13.05
N THR A 188 -1.29 4.68 12.89
CA THR A 188 -2.32 5.41 12.14
C THR A 188 -2.76 6.66 12.87
N ASN A 189 -3.03 6.58 14.17
CA ASN A 189 -3.42 7.72 14.98
C ASN A 189 -2.32 8.80 14.95
N ASN A 190 -1.05 8.40 15.05
CA ASN A 190 0.08 9.32 14.94
C ASN A 190 0.12 9.99 13.55
N TRP A 191 -0.06 9.24 12.47
CA TRP A 191 -0.06 9.80 11.11
C TRP A 191 -1.26 10.73 10.83
N GLN A 192 -2.43 10.44 11.42
CA GLN A 192 -3.63 11.28 11.31
C GLN A 192 -3.48 12.62 12.04
N SER A 193 -2.84 12.59 13.22
CA SER A 193 -2.58 13.77 14.03
C SER A 193 -1.31 14.54 13.63
N ASP A 194 -0.47 13.95 12.76
CA ASP A 194 0.70 14.60 12.19
C ASP A 194 0.30 15.76 11.27
N ARG A 195 1.13 16.79 11.21
CA ARG A 195 1.00 17.99 10.37
C ARG A 195 2.09 18.07 9.29
N LYS A 196 2.77 16.95 9.01
CA LYS A 196 3.78 16.86 7.95
C LYS A 196 3.25 17.36 6.62
N VAL A 197 3.97 18.31 6.01
CA VAL A 197 3.67 18.84 4.68
C VAL A 197 4.12 17.86 3.59
N PHE A 198 3.30 17.70 2.56
CA PHE A 198 3.57 16.84 1.41
C PHE A 198 3.72 17.66 0.14
N ALA A 199 4.47 17.14 -0.84
CA ALA A 199 4.68 17.80 -2.12
C ALA A 199 3.35 18.04 -2.85
N THR A 200 3.18 19.25 -3.37
CA THR A 200 2.04 19.69 -4.17
C THR A 200 2.35 19.77 -5.66
N THR A 201 3.60 19.48 -6.03
CA THR A 201 4.09 19.49 -7.41
C THR A 201 4.80 18.17 -7.70
N ALA A 202 4.63 17.69 -8.94
CA ALA A 202 5.18 16.45 -9.41
C ALA A 202 6.71 16.55 -9.60
N THR A 203 7.40 15.45 -9.37
CA THR A 203 8.85 15.35 -9.54
C THR A 203 9.24 14.09 -10.28
N GLY A 204 10.23 14.18 -11.17
CA GLY A 204 10.71 13.06 -11.96
C GLY A 204 9.98 12.88 -13.30
N ASP A 205 10.55 12.02 -14.13
CA ASP A 205 10.06 11.72 -15.47
C ASP A 205 9.24 10.43 -15.46
N ALA A 206 7.92 10.58 -15.63
CA ALA A 206 6.97 9.48 -15.62
C ALA A 206 7.29 8.39 -16.66
N LEU A 207 7.78 8.74 -17.85
CA LEU A 207 8.11 7.79 -18.91
C LEU A 207 9.34 6.98 -18.54
N ASN A 208 10.41 7.66 -18.11
CA ASN A 208 11.65 7.01 -17.73
C ASN A 208 11.50 6.15 -16.47
N ILE A 209 10.74 6.63 -15.48
CA ILE A 209 10.41 5.84 -14.27
C ILE A 209 9.59 4.61 -14.66
N SER A 210 8.51 4.76 -15.43
CA SER A 210 7.65 3.64 -15.84
C SER A 210 8.42 2.58 -16.61
N ARG A 211 9.29 2.99 -17.55
CA ARG A 211 10.17 2.09 -18.30
C ARG A 211 11.14 1.35 -17.39
N THR A 212 11.76 2.04 -16.44
CA THR A 212 12.70 1.45 -15.47
C THR A 212 12.02 0.39 -14.61
N LEU A 213 10.82 0.71 -14.10
CA LEU A 213 10.05 -0.21 -13.26
C LEU A 213 9.53 -1.42 -14.05
N TYR A 214 9.12 -1.22 -15.30
CA TYR A 214 8.77 -2.33 -16.19
C TYR A 214 9.95 -3.30 -16.35
N ILE A 215 11.16 -2.79 -16.62
CA ILE A 215 12.35 -3.64 -16.76
C ILE A 215 12.67 -4.35 -15.44
N LYS A 216 12.59 -3.64 -14.31
CA LYS A 216 12.93 -4.16 -12.98
C LYS A 216 11.99 -5.27 -12.50
N TYR A 217 10.69 -5.16 -12.81
CA TYR A 217 9.67 -6.03 -12.20
C TYR A 217 8.90 -6.91 -13.18
N LEU A 218 8.74 -6.50 -14.43
CA LEU A 218 7.80 -7.12 -15.38
C LEU A 218 8.47 -7.77 -16.59
N ARG A 219 9.67 -7.31 -16.99
CA ARG A 219 10.40 -7.88 -18.13
C ARG A 219 11.13 -9.19 -17.78
N ASN A 220 11.72 -9.25 -16.59
CA ASN A 220 12.50 -10.40 -16.12
C ASN A 220 11.71 -11.18 -15.05
N THR A 221 10.54 -11.68 -15.41
CA THR A 221 9.65 -12.48 -14.52
C THR A 221 10.29 -13.78 -14.02
N ASP A 222 11.34 -14.24 -14.69
CA ASP A 222 12.04 -15.49 -14.41
C ASP A 222 12.76 -15.49 -13.05
N ALA A 223 13.14 -14.31 -12.54
CA ALA A 223 13.89 -14.15 -11.29
C ALA A 223 13.05 -14.39 -10.01
N LEU A 224 11.77 -14.76 -10.13
CA LEU A 224 10.92 -15.11 -8.98
C LEU A 224 10.55 -16.59 -8.91
N GLY A 225 10.88 -17.42 -9.91
CA GLY A 225 10.27 -18.75 -10.06
C GLY A 225 8.75 -18.63 -10.10
N LEU A 226 8.24 -17.80 -11.02
CA LEU A 226 6.80 -17.64 -11.30
C LEU A 226 6.31 -18.62 -12.38
N ASP A 227 7.13 -19.60 -12.78
CA ASP A 227 6.65 -20.68 -13.64
C ASP A 227 5.57 -21.47 -12.93
N GLY A 228 4.43 -21.60 -13.61
CA GLY A 228 3.32 -22.43 -13.18
C GLY A 228 2.26 -21.72 -12.34
N MET A 229 2.14 -20.38 -12.34
CA MET A 229 0.94 -19.71 -11.82
C MET A 229 0.24 -18.87 -12.89
N ASP A 230 -1.07 -19.10 -13.07
CA ASP A 230 -1.88 -18.34 -14.02
C ASP A 230 -2.05 -16.87 -13.58
N SER A 231 -2.69 -16.07 -14.44
CA SER A 231 -2.96 -14.64 -14.18
C SER A 231 -3.79 -14.35 -12.92
N PHE A 232 -4.30 -15.39 -12.25
CA PHE A 232 -5.10 -15.39 -11.03
C PHE A 232 -4.38 -16.02 -9.82
N GLY A 233 -3.11 -16.43 -9.96
CA GLY A 233 -2.33 -17.03 -8.88
C GLY A 233 -2.77 -18.46 -8.54
N LYS A 234 -3.40 -19.18 -9.48
CA LYS A 234 -3.63 -20.62 -9.36
C LYS A 234 -2.46 -21.37 -10.01
N PRO A 235 -2.09 -22.56 -9.50
CA PRO A 235 -1.15 -23.41 -10.20
C PRO A 235 -1.68 -23.69 -11.62
N ALA A 236 -0.87 -23.47 -12.64
CA ALA A 236 -1.18 -23.81 -14.01
C ALA A 236 -1.46 -25.32 -14.04
N SER A 237 -2.71 -25.69 -14.32
CA SER A 237 -3.07 -27.09 -14.51
C SER A 237 -2.33 -27.63 -15.73
N LEU A 238 -1.64 -28.77 -15.55
CA LEU A 238 -1.10 -29.60 -16.63
C LEU A 238 -2.19 -29.96 -17.65
#